data_AF-Q88G74-F1
#
_entry.id   AF-Q88G74-F1
#
_cell.length_a   1.000
_cell.length_b   1.000
_cell.length_c   1.000
_cell.angle_alpha   90.00
_cell.angle_beta   90.00
_cell.angle_gamma   90.00
#
_symmetry.space_group_name_H-M   'P 1'
#
loop_
_entity.id
_entity.type
_entity.pdbx_description
1 polymer ?
#
loop_
_entity_poly.entity_id
_entity_poly.type
_entity_poly.pdbx_seq_one_letter_code
_entity_poly.pdbx_strand_id
1 'polypeptide(L)'
;MVSVRALRVTRSSRSVYPQAVLYSGDQLNKAWHLDKRTFIGMVEAGEPLIQQAVDAMREYHKARDRGAPAAEIERLRLLAESLFQVVSDYQLRVIAKMRGKELPPLH
;
A
#
# COMPACT_ATOMS: atom_id res chain seq x y z
N MET A 1 -26.99 -43.01 -32.15
CA MET A 1 -26.82 -41.77 -31.35
C MET A 1 -27.55 -41.97 -30.03
N VAL A 2 -26.83 -42.28 -28.96
CA VAL A 2 -27.42 -42.52 -27.63
C VAL A 2 -27.19 -41.26 -26.79
N SER A 3 -28.27 -40.59 -26.40
CA SER A 3 -28.24 -39.42 -25.52
C SER A 3 -28.47 -39.90 -24.10
N VAL A 4 -27.43 -39.88 -23.26
CA VAL A 4 -27.53 -40.18 -21.83
C VAL A 4 -27.42 -38.87 -21.06
N ARG A 5 -28.51 -38.53 -20.39
CA ARG A 5 -28.67 -37.34 -19.54
C ARG A 5 -28.46 -37.77 -18.08
N ALA A 6 -27.42 -37.25 -17.44
CA ALA A 6 -27.21 -37.24 -16.00
C ALA A 6 -26.44 -35.93 -15.70
N LEU A 7 -26.71 -35.12 -14.69
CA LEU A 7 -27.04 -35.43 -13.31
C LEU A 7 -28.09 -34.44 -12.76
N ARG A 8 -28.91 -34.97 -11.86
CA ARG A 8 -29.58 -34.24 -10.79
C ARG A 8 -28.58 -34.13 -9.63
N VAL A 9 -28.24 -32.92 -9.19
CA VAL A 9 -27.62 -32.68 -7.86
C VAL A 9 -28.51 -31.69 -7.11
N THR A 10 -28.82 -32.08 -5.88
CA THR A 10 -29.79 -31.48 -4.97
C THR A 10 -29.17 -30.48 -4.00
N ARG A 11 -29.96 -29.45 -3.67
CA ARG A 11 -30.08 -28.70 -2.41
C ARG A 11 -28.87 -27.94 -1.81
N SER A 12 -29.16 -26.65 -1.61
CA SER A 12 -29.01 -25.91 -0.35
C SER A 12 -27.62 -25.41 0.04
N SER A 13 -27.35 -24.12 -0.26
CA SER A 13 -27.09 -23.16 0.82
C SER A 13 -27.25 -21.73 0.30
N ARG A 14 -28.04 -20.92 0.99
CA ARG A 14 -28.09 -19.47 0.80
C ARG A 14 -26.75 -18.87 1.21
N SER A 15 -26.06 -18.22 0.28
CA SER A 15 -25.11 -17.16 0.61
C SER A 15 -25.50 -15.94 -0.21
N VAL A 16 -25.84 -14.87 0.50
CA VAL A 16 -26.23 -13.57 -0.03
C VAL A 16 -24.93 -12.83 -0.38
N TYR A 17 -24.55 -12.86 -1.65
CA TYR A 17 -23.65 -11.85 -2.21
C TYR A 17 -24.35 -11.21 -3.42
N PRO A 18 -24.60 -9.89 -3.40
CA PRO A 18 -25.19 -9.19 -4.53
C PRO A 18 -24.16 -9.05 -5.66
N GLN A 19 -24.55 -9.48 -6.87
CA GLN A 19 -23.94 -9.20 -8.18
C GLN A 19 -22.44 -9.48 -8.33
N ALA A 20 -22.12 -10.73 -8.66
CA ALA A 20 -20.92 -11.04 -9.43
C ALA A 20 -21.06 -10.44 -10.83
N VAL A 21 -20.57 -9.21 -11.02
CA VAL A 21 -20.18 -8.73 -12.34
C VAL A 21 -19.12 -9.70 -12.83
N LEU A 22 -19.43 -10.46 -13.89
CA LEU A 22 -18.53 -11.45 -14.49
C LEU A 22 -17.32 -10.73 -15.10
N TYR A 23 -16.31 -10.45 -14.28
CA TYR A 23 -15.01 -10.01 -14.78
C TYR A 23 -14.38 -11.21 -15.51
N SER A 24 -14.20 -11.05 -16.83
CA SER A 24 -13.42 -11.96 -17.66
C SER A 24 -12.09 -12.30 -16.97
N GLY A 25 -11.68 -13.58 -17.01
CA GLY A 25 -10.42 -14.05 -16.40
C GLY A 25 -9.17 -13.29 -16.89
N ASP A 26 -9.27 -12.60 -18.03
CA ASP A 26 -8.22 -11.75 -18.58
C ASP A 26 -8.06 -10.42 -17.80
N GLN A 27 -9.14 -9.91 -17.19
CA GLN A 27 -9.15 -8.72 -16.33
C GLN A 27 -8.60 -9.02 -14.93
N LEU A 28 -8.88 -10.22 -14.42
CA LEU A 28 -8.28 -10.70 -13.18
C LEU A 28 -6.76 -10.87 -13.34
N ASN A 29 -6.29 -11.41 -14.46
CA ASN A 29 -4.85 -11.50 -14.71
C ASN A 29 -4.18 -10.12 -14.84
N LYS A 30 -4.79 -9.16 -15.56
CA LYS A 30 -4.24 -7.79 -15.72
C LYS A 30 -4.10 -7.02 -14.40
N ALA A 31 -5.03 -7.19 -13.45
CA ALA A 31 -4.97 -6.53 -12.15
C ALA A 31 -3.80 -7.02 -11.26
N TRP A 32 -3.27 -8.22 -11.52
CA TRP A 32 -2.13 -8.81 -10.79
C TRP A 32 -0.79 -8.69 -11.54
N HIS A 33 -0.75 -8.03 -12.70
CA HIS A 33 0.43 -7.95 -13.57
C HIS A 33 1.38 -6.78 -13.30
N LEU A 34 1.40 -6.20 -12.08
CA LEU A 34 2.64 -5.53 -11.69
C LEU A 34 3.69 -6.62 -11.51
N ASP A 35 4.72 -6.60 -12.35
CA ASP A 35 5.82 -7.56 -12.25
C ASP A 35 6.38 -7.53 -10.82
N LYS A 36 6.54 -8.71 -10.22
CA LYS A 36 6.96 -8.84 -8.81
C LYS A 36 8.30 -8.12 -8.56
N ARG A 37 9.20 -8.09 -9.55
CA ARG A 37 10.47 -7.36 -9.44
C ARG A 37 10.27 -5.85 -9.44
N THR A 38 9.28 -5.36 -10.19
CA THR A 38 8.89 -3.94 -10.17
C THR A 38 8.35 -3.54 -8.80
N PHE A 39 7.51 -4.36 -8.16
CA PHE A 39 7.05 -4.08 -6.80
C PHE A 39 8.20 -4.06 -5.79
N ILE A 40 9.06 -5.08 -5.83
CA ILE A 40 10.23 -5.18 -4.94
C ILE A 40 11.11 -3.94 -5.11
N GLY A 41 11.43 -3.54 -6.35
CA GLY A 41 12.23 -2.35 -6.61
C GLY A 41 11.57 -1.04 -6.12
N MET A 42 10.23 -0.95 -6.14
CA MET A 42 9.52 0.18 -5.55
C MET A 42 9.55 0.15 -4.01
N VAL A 43 9.54 -1.01 -3.38
CA VAL A 43 9.70 -1.08 -1.92
C VAL A 43 11.12 -0.70 -1.50
N GLU A 44 12.13 -1.23 -2.20
CA GLU A 44 13.55 -0.92 -1.98
C GLU A 44 13.85 0.57 -2.18
N ALA A 45 13.26 1.20 -3.21
CA ALA A 45 13.41 2.64 -3.43
C ALA A 45 12.81 3.51 -2.31
N GLY A 46 11.91 2.97 -1.48
CA GLY A 46 11.37 3.64 -0.30
C GLY A 46 12.25 3.57 0.94
N GLU A 47 13.21 2.65 0.99
CA GLU A 47 14.08 2.44 2.16
C GLU A 47 14.87 3.71 2.55
N PRO A 48 15.46 4.49 1.62
CA PRO A 48 16.14 5.73 1.97
C PRO A 48 15.23 6.80 2.58
N LEU A 49 13.94 6.82 2.22
CA LEU A 49 12.96 7.76 2.79
C LEU A 49 12.64 7.39 4.24
N ILE A 50 12.47 6.09 4.50
CA ILE A 50 12.25 5.56 5.85
C ILE A 50 13.47 5.86 6.74
N GLN A 51 14.68 5.63 6.22
CA GLN A 51 15.91 5.89 6.96
C GLN A 51 16.03 7.37 7.34
N GLN A 52 15.76 8.29 6.41
CA GLN A 52 15.76 9.74 6.69
C GLN A 52 14.75 10.13 7.78
N ALA A 53 13.52 9.61 7.71
CA ALA A 53 12.50 9.91 8.72
C ALA A 53 12.89 9.37 10.11
N VAL A 54 13.45 8.15 10.17
CA VAL A 54 13.94 7.54 11.41
C VAL A 54 15.12 8.32 11.98
N ASP A 55 16.06 8.76 11.14
CA ASP A 55 17.21 9.54 11.59
C ASP A 55 16.79 10.91 12.14
N ALA A 56 15.85 11.60 11.48
CA ALA A 56 15.30 12.85 11.98
C ALA A 56 14.59 12.67 13.34
N MET A 57 13.84 11.58 13.52
CA MET A 57 13.20 11.24 14.79
C MET A 57 14.22 10.93 15.89
N ARG A 58 15.31 10.24 15.55
CA ARG A 58 16.42 9.99 16.48
C ARG A 58 17.08 11.30 16.92
N GLU A 59 17.32 12.23 16.01
CA GLU A 59 17.87 13.54 16.34
C GLU A 59 16.92 14.36 17.23
N TYR A 60 15.62 14.33 16.95
CA TYR A 60 14.61 14.92 17.84
C TYR A 60 14.70 14.36 19.26
N HIS A 61 14.79 13.02 19.41
CA HIS A 61 14.91 12.39 20.71
C HIS A 61 16.22 12.77 21.43
N LYS A 62 17.36 12.72 20.71
CA LYS A 62 18.65 13.16 21.27
C LYS A 62 18.61 14.62 21.74
N ALA A 63 17.97 15.51 20.97
CA ALA A 63 17.82 16.92 21.33
C ALA A 63 16.96 17.10 22.59
N ARG A 64 15.89 16.31 22.71
CA ARG A 64 15.05 16.30 23.91
C ARG A 64 15.79 15.77 25.14
N ASP A 65 16.54 14.68 24.98
CA ASP A 65 17.26 14.02 26.07
C ASP A 65 18.44 14.85 26.59
N ARG A 66 19.09 15.63 25.72
CA ARG A 66 20.15 16.59 26.13
C ARG A 66 19.61 17.91 26.69
N GLY A 67 18.29 18.09 26.75
CA GLY A 67 17.68 19.35 27.19
C GLY A 67 17.97 20.53 26.26
N ALA A 68 17.99 20.30 24.94
CA ALA A 68 18.20 21.37 23.95
C ALA A 68 17.09 22.45 24.04
N PRO A 69 17.33 23.66 23.51
CA PRO A 69 16.32 24.71 23.47
C PRO A 69 15.02 24.25 22.82
N ALA A 70 13.88 24.70 23.36
CA ALA A 70 12.55 24.30 22.87
C ALA A 70 12.35 24.59 21.36
N ALA A 71 12.92 25.69 20.86
CA ALA A 71 12.87 26.03 19.43
C ALA A 71 13.60 25.00 18.54
N GLU A 72 14.71 24.44 19.02
CA GLU A 72 15.46 23.40 18.31
C GLU A 72 14.70 22.08 18.31
N ILE A 73 14.14 21.70 19.48
CA ILE A 73 13.32 20.50 19.63
C ILE A 73 12.10 20.56 18.71
N GLU A 74 11.40 21.69 18.66
CA GLU A 74 10.20 21.82 17.80
C GLU A 74 10.58 21.81 16.32
N ARG A 75 11.69 22.44 15.92
CA ARG A 75 12.19 22.36 14.55
C ARG A 75 12.46 20.92 14.13
N LEU A 76 13.14 20.13 14.99
CA LEU A 76 13.43 18.73 14.72
C LEU A 76 12.15 17.87 14.71
N ARG A 77 11.16 18.19 15.56
CA ARG A 77 9.85 17.54 15.56
C ARG A 77 9.15 17.73 14.21
N LEU A 78 9.05 18.97 13.74
CA LEU A 78 8.42 19.31 12.46
C LEU A 78 9.14 18.66 11.27
N LEU A 79 10.48 18.63 11.31
CA LEU A 79 11.27 17.93 10.30
C LEU A 79 10.96 16.43 10.28
N ALA A 80 10.96 15.75 11.44
CA ALA A 80 10.64 14.34 11.50
C ALA A 80 9.20 14.08 11.02
N GLU A 81 8.24 14.89 11.46
CA GLU A 81 6.81 14.76 11.09
C GLU A 81 6.61 14.92 9.57
N SER A 82 7.19 15.93 8.96
CA SER A 82 7.14 16.13 7.50
C SER A 82 7.76 14.96 6.72
N LEU A 83 8.89 14.40 7.19
CA LEU A 83 9.51 13.24 6.55
C LEU A 83 8.63 11.99 6.65
N PHE A 84 7.93 11.79 7.77
CA PHE A 84 6.97 10.70 7.91
C PHE A 84 5.74 10.86 7.00
N GLN A 85 5.31 12.09 6.73
CA GLN A 85 4.27 12.36 5.73
C GLN A 85 4.72 11.92 4.34
N VAL A 86 5.94 12.29 3.92
CA VAL A 86 6.52 11.89 2.63
C VAL A 86 6.63 10.35 2.51
N VAL A 87 7.06 9.65 3.56
CA VAL A 87 7.10 8.19 3.59
C VAL A 87 5.70 7.58 3.42
N SER A 88 4.72 8.12 4.12
CA SER A 88 3.33 7.65 4.05
C SER A 88 2.75 7.83 2.66
N ASP A 89 2.95 9.00 2.05
CA ASP A 89 2.50 9.30 0.70
C ASP A 89 3.14 8.38 -0.34
N TYR A 90 4.45 8.11 -0.19
CA TYR A 90 5.15 7.17 -1.04
C TYR A 90 4.55 5.77 -0.95
N GLN A 91 4.38 5.25 0.26
CA GLN A 91 3.80 3.92 0.49
C GLN A 91 2.38 3.81 -0.06
N LEU A 92 1.56 4.85 0.10
CA LEU A 92 0.22 4.90 -0.48
C LEU A 92 0.26 4.84 -2.01
N ARG A 93 1.19 5.54 -2.67
CA ARG A 93 1.38 5.46 -4.13
C ARG A 93 1.82 4.07 -4.58
N VAL A 94 2.77 3.45 -3.88
CA VAL A 94 3.21 2.08 -4.17
C VAL A 94 2.02 1.11 -4.08
N ILE A 95 1.23 1.19 -3.00
CA ILE A 95 0.05 0.34 -2.80
C ILE A 95 -1.04 0.62 -3.84
N ALA A 96 -1.25 1.87 -4.22
CA ALA A 96 -2.24 2.23 -5.21
C ALA A 96 -1.85 1.70 -6.59
N LYS A 97 -0.59 1.88 -7.00
CA LYS A 97 -0.05 1.31 -8.25
C LYS A 97 -0.17 -0.21 -8.26
N MET A 98 0.11 -0.88 -7.14
CA MET A 98 -0.11 -2.33 -6.98
C MET A 98 -1.57 -2.76 -7.15
N ARG A 99 -2.51 -1.90 -6.77
CA ARG A 99 -3.95 -2.15 -6.88
C ARG A 99 -4.54 -1.68 -8.22
N GLY A 100 -3.70 -1.21 -9.16
CA GLY A 100 -4.15 -0.63 -10.43
C GLY A 100 -4.91 0.70 -10.28
N LYS A 101 -4.73 1.40 -9.15
CA LYS A 101 -5.31 2.73 -8.89
C LYS A 101 -4.19 3.76 -9.00
N GLU A 102 -4.28 4.67 -9.97
CA GLU A 102 -3.44 5.87 -9.93
C GLU A 102 -4.03 6.86 -8.92
N LEU A 103 -3.20 7.34 -7.99
CA LEU A 103 -3.58 8.40 -7.06
C LEU A 103 -3.22 9.76 -7.67
N PRO A 104 -4.05 10.81 -7.45
CA PRO A 104 -3.71 12.16 -7.90
C PRO A 104 -2.39 12.63 -7.25
N PRO A 105 -1.62 13.49 -7.94
CA PRO A 105 -0.41 14.07 -7.37
C PRO A 105 -0.75 14.87 -6.10
N LEU A 106 -0.01 14.62 -5.03
CA LEU A 106 -0.11 15.38 -3.78
C LEU A 106 0.91 16.53 -3.81
N HIS A 107 0.43 17.68 -3.32
CA HIS A 107 1.06 19.02 -3.35
C HIS A 107 2.41 19.08 -2.65
#